data_AF-R6AH19-F1
#
_entry.id   AF-R6AH19-F1
#
_cell.length_a   1.000
_cell.length_b   1.000
_cell.length_c   1.000
_cell.angle_alpha   90.00
_cell.angle_beta   90.00
_cell.angle_gamma   90.00
#
_symmetry.space_group_name_H-M   'P 1'
#
loop_
_entity.id
_entity.type
_entity.pdbx_description
1 polymer ?
#
loop_
_entity_poly.entity_id
_entity_poly.type
_entity_poly.pdbx_seq_one_letter_code
_entity_poly.pdbx_strand_id
1 'polypeptide(L)'
;MYAKEFEDLLKEYLTDGIITSKERQVLLKKAQELGYNVDEVDLYIDAQQQKSDQAVEAAAAKKRGKVCPRCGASIQSMQLTCPECGYEFNNKQSNSSAQKLMEKLESLNVETNSVKSLMLGDVRAAENKAQVIQMFPIPNTKEDLIEFATFCLGNIKGERDLQLVSAWKGKAKQVSVKIRYLMKNDLDAMALADELDKSAESFWTKLKSFFKK
;
A
#
# COMPACT_ATOMS: atom_id res chain seq x y z
N MET A 1 11.73 43.74 -11.10
CA MET A 1 11.23 43.35 -9.76
C MET A 1 10.84 44.63 -9.05
N TYR A 2 9.67 44.63 -8.40
CA TYR A 2 9.14 45.83 -7.75
C TYR A 2 9.87 46.08 -6.43
N ALA A 3 9.69 47.27 -5.85
CA ALA A 3 10.23 47.56 -4.53
C ALA A 3 9.75 46.53 -3.50
N LYS A 4 10.63 46.17 -2.57
CA LYS A 4 10.36 45.17 -1.54
C LYS A 4 9.10 45.48 -0.72
N GLU A 5 8.87 46.76 -0.44
CA GLU A 5 7.68 47.24 0.29
C GLU A 5 6.38 46.93 -0.45
N PHE A 6 6.37 47.03 -1.79
CA PHE A 6 5.21 46.68 -2.60
C PHE A 6 5.02 45.17 -2.67
N GLU A 7 6.11 44.40 -2.82
CA GLU A 7 6.04 42.93 -2.85
C GLU A 7 5.58 42.34 -1.51
N ASP A 8 5.97 42.95 -0.39
CA ASP A 8 5.56 42.50 0.94
C ASP A 8 4.07 42.81 1.19
N LEU A 9 3.58 43.98 0.76
CA LEU A 9 2.15 44.32 0.78
C LEU A 9 1.32 43.38 -0.11
N LEU A 10 1.83 43.05 -1.29
CA LEU A 10 1.18 42.10 -2.19
C LEU A 10 1.08 40.70 -1.57
N LYS A 11 2.14 40.23 -0.90
CA LYS A 11 2.13 38.94 -0.20
C LYS A 11 1.15 38.93 0.97
N GLU A 12 1.07 40.03 1.72
CA GLU A 12 0.13 40.16 2.84
C GLU A 12 -1.32 39.97 2.36
N TYR A 13 -1.72 40.63 1.27
CA TYR A 13 -3.06 40.48 0.70
C TYR A 13 -3.28 39.13 -0.01
N LEU A 14 -2.22 38.50 -0.54
CA LEU A 14 -2.30 37.14 -1.10
C LEU A 14 -2.38 36.04 -0.03
N THR A 15 -2.27 36.36 1.26
CA THR A 15 -2.32 35.36 2.35
C THR A 15 -3.64 34.59 2.38
N ASP A 16 -4.76 35.29 2.12
CA ASP A 16 -6.10 34.70 2.06
C ASP A 16 -6.40 34.03 0.70
N GLY A 17 -5.43 34.08 -0.23
CA GLY A 17 -5.49 33.44 -1.53
C GLY A 17 -6.40 34.15 -2.54
N ILE A 18 -6.97 35.32 -2.23
CA ILE A 18 -7.80 36.12 -3.14
C ILE A 18 -7.55 37.61 -2.88
N ILE A 19 -7.15 38.36 -3.89
CA ILE A 19 -7.11 39.83 -3.84
C ILE A 19 -8.49 40.39 -4.21
N THR A 20 -9.14 41.07 -3.26
CA THR A 20 -10.42 41.74 -3.49
C THR A 20 -10.26 43.01 -4.32
N SER A 21 -11.35 43.49 -4.94
CA SER A 21 -11.33 44.71 -5.75
C SER A 21 -10.84 45.96 -4.98
N LYS A 22 -11.01 45.99 -3.66
CA LYS A 22 -10.55 47.09 -2.81
C LYS A 22 -9.05 47.01 -2.55
N GLU A 23 -8.53 45.83 -2.25
CA GLU A 23 -7.08 45.59 -2.08
C GLU A 23 -6.32 45.85 -3.37
N ARG A 24 -6.90 45.44 -4.51
CA ARG A 24 -6.37 45.74 -5.84
C ARG A 24 -6.21 47.24 -6.08
N GLN A 25 -7.22 48.04 -5.73
CA GLN A 25 -7.14 49.51 -5.83
C GLN A 25 -6.05 50.10 -4.92
N VAL A 26 -5.85 49.55 -3.73
CA VAL A 26 -4.78 49.99 -2.81
C VAL A 26 -3.40 49.69 -3.40
N LEU A 27 -3.21 48.49 -3.96
CA LEU A 27 -1.96 48.11 -4.61
C LEU A 27 -1.65 48.99 -5.82
N LEU A 28 -2.63 49.25 -6.70
CA LEU A 28 -2.42 50.10 -7.87
C LEU A 28 -2.10 51.56 -7.50
N LYS A 29 -2.78 52.12 -6.50
CA LYS A 29 -2.45 53.45 -5.97
C LYS A 29 -1.03 53.49 -5.42
N LYS A 30 -0.64 52.46 -4.65
CA LYS A 30 0.71 52.37 -4.09
C LYS A 30 1.78 52.24 -5.18
N ALA A 31 1.48 51.50 -6.24
CA ALA A 31 2.37 51.37 -7.37
C ALA A 31 2.52 52.68 -8.16
N GLN A 32 1.44 53.45 -8.30
CA GLN A 32 1.46 54.78 -8.89
C GLN A 32 2.28 55.77 -8.07
N GLU A 33 2.18 55.74 -6.72
CA GLU A 33 3.01 56.55 -5.82
C GLU A 33 4.52 56.24 -5.96
N LEU A 34 4.86 54.98 -6.23
CA LEU A 34 6.23 54.52 -6.46
C LEU A 34 6.71 54.76 -7.89
N GLY A 35 5.88 55.34 -8.75
CA GLY A 35 6.20 55.66 -10.14
C GLY A 35 6.19 54.47 -11.10
N TYR A 36 5.51 53.37 -10.75
CA TYR A 36 5.38 52.21 -11.62
C TYR A 36 4.24 52.36 -12.64
N ASN A 37 4.36 51.65 -13.76
CA ASN A 37 3.29 51.56 -14.74
C ASN A 37 2.13 50.74 -14.16
N VAL A 38 0.95 51.36 -14.07
CA VAL A 38 -0.26 50.78 -13.49
C VAL A 38 -0.70 49.54 -14.25
N ASP A 39 -0.64 49.54 -15.58
CA ASP A 39 -1.09 48.42 -16.41
C ASP A 39 -0.18 47.19 -16.26
N GLU A 40 1.14 47.40 -16.14
CA GLU A 40 2.11 46.32 -15.91
C GLU A 40 1.96 45.71 -14.51
N VAL A 41 1.69 46.55 -13.52
CA VAL A 41 1.45 46.11 -12.13
C VAL A 41 0.14 45.34 -12.04
N ASP A 42 -0.88 45.77 -12.78
CA ASP A 42 -2.16 45.08 -12.84
C ASP A 42 -2.02 43.65 -13.38
N LEU A 43 -1.28 43.51 -14.48
CA LEU A 43 -0.94 42.21 -15.05
C LEU A 43 -0.09 41.37 -14.10
N TYR A 44 0.81 42.00 -13.34
CA TYR A 44 1.62 41.32 -12.34
C TYR A 44 0.78 40.79 -11.18
N ILE A 45 -0.18 41.57 -10.67
CA ILE A 45 -1.12 41.15 -9.63
C ILE A 45 -1.90 39.92 -10.11
N ASP A 46 -2.42 39.93 -11.34
CA ASP A 46 -3.13 38.79 -11.92
C ASP A 46 -2.25 37.55 -12.05
N ALA A 47 -1.00 37.72 -12.50
CA ALA A 47 -0.05 36.61 -12.60
C ALA A 47 0.28 36.00 -11.23
N GLN A 48 0.29 36.79 -10.15
CA GLN A 48 0.52 36.28 -8.79
C GLN A 48 -0.71 35.59 -8.21
N GLN A 49 -1.90 36.15 -8.44
CA GLN A 49 -3.18 35.54 -8.08
C GLN A 49 -3.37 34.19 -8.78
N GLN A 50 -3.04 34.11 -10.07
CA GLN A 50 -3.12 32.86 -10.82
C GLN A 50 -2.13 31.80 -10.28
N LYS A 51 -0.95 32.21 -9.82
CA LYS A 51 0.02 31.30 -9.18
C LYS A 51 -0.48 30.78 -7.84
N SER A 52 -1.13 31.61 -7.02
CA SER A 52 -1.75 31.13 -5.77
C SER A 52 -2.89 30.17 -6.06
N ASP A 53 -3.74 30.47 -7.05
CA ASP A 53 -4.86 29.60 -7.43
C ASP A 53 -4.36 28.24 -7.93
N GLN A 54 -3.36 28.22 -8.82
CA GLN A 54 -2.72 26.99 -9.28
C GLN A 54 -2.05 26.20 -8.14
N ALA A 55 -1.44 26.88 -7.16
CA ALA A 55 -0.84 26.22 -6.00
C ALA A 55 -1.90 25.60 -5.09
N VAL A 56 -3.05 26.27 -4.90
CA VAL A 56 -4.20 25.77 -4.14
C VAL A 56 -4.84 24.59 -4.86
N GLU A 57 -5.04 24.67 -6.18
CA GLU A 57 -5.56 23.56 -6.99
C GLU A 57 -4.60 22.36 -7.01
N ALA A 58 -3.29 22.58 -7.12
CA ALA A 58 -2.29 21.51 -7.05
C ALA A 58 -2.22 20.87 -5.66
N ALA A 59 -2.38 21.65 -4.58
CA ALA A 59 -2.49 21.14 -3.22
C ALA A 59 -3.80 20.37 -3.00
N ALA A 60 -4.91 20.84 -3.58
CA ALA A 60 -6.20 20.15 -3.57
C ALA A 60 -6.16 18.85 -4.39
N ALA A 61 -5.50 18.83 -5.55
CA ALA A 61 -5.30 17.65 -6.37
C ALA A 61 -4.44 16.59 -5.63
N LYS A 62 -3.42 17.01 -4.87
CA LYS A 62 -2.67 16.11 -3.97
C LYS A 62 -3.51 15.60 -2.80
N LYS A 63 -4.50 16.37 -2.31
CA LYS A 63 -5.45 15.95 -1.26
C LYS A 63 -6.65 15.13 -1.76
N ARG A 64 -6.99 15.19 -3.06
CA ARG A 64 -7.97 14.32 -3.76
C ARG A 64 -7.43 12.89 -3.95
N GLY A 65 -6.67 12.41 -2.97
CA GLY A 65 -6.10 11.08 -2.95
C GLY A 65 -7.17 10.03 -2.68
N LYS A 66 -7.77 9.55 -3.79
CA LYS A 66 -8.71 8.43 -3.96
C LYS A 66 -10.18 8.82 -3.94
N VAL A 67 -10.75 9.01 -5.13
CA VAL A 67 -12.20 8.94 -5.35
C VAL A 67 -12.60 7.50 -5.66
N CYS A 68 -13.81 7.09 -5.25
CA CYS A 68 -14.36 5.80 -5.60
C CYS A 68 -14.50 5.69 -7.13
N PRO A 69 -13.95 4.66 -7.80
CA PRO A 69 -14.15 4.49 -9.23
C PRO A 69 -15.58 4.07 -9.58
N ARG A 70 -16.39 3.65 -8.59
CA ARG A 70 -17.78 3.22 -8.80
C ARG A 70 -18.80 4.35 -8.63
N CYS A 71 -18.63 5.21 -7.61
CA CYS A 71 -19.61 6.26 -7.28
C CYS A 71 -19.02 7.68 -7.25
N GLY A 72 -17.72 7.86 -7.43
CA GLY A 72 -17.07 9.17 -7.40
C GLY A 72 -16.91 9.81 -6.01
N ALA A 73 -17.37 9.15 -4.94
CA ALA A 73 -17.21 9.67 -3.57
C ALA A 73 -15.74 9.84 -3.19
N SER A 74 -15.42 10.90 -2.44
CA SER A 74 -14.07 11.11 -1.89
C SER A 74 -13.80 10.12 -0.77
N ILE A 75 -12.61 9.51 -0.76
CA ILE A 75 -12.26 8.43 0.16
C ILE A 75 -11.01 8.78 0.92
N GLN A 76 -10.99 8.46 2.21
CA GLN A 76 -9.79 8.61 2.99
C GLN A 76 -8.79 7.51 2.61
N SER A 77 -7.54 7.92 2.38
CA SER A 77 -6.44 6.98 2.14
C SER A 77 -6.36 5.99 3.31
N MET A 78 -6.64 4.70 3.03
CA MET A 78 -6.61 3.50 3.89
C MET A 78 -7.95 2.75 4.02
N GLN A 79 -9.05 3.24 3.47
CA GLN A 79 -10.31 2.46 3.46
C GLN A 79 -10.26 1.32 2.43
N LEU A 80 -10.59 0.10 2.87
CA LEU A 80 -10.67 -1.12 2.03
C LEU A 80 -11.99 -1.22 1.25
N THR A 81 -13.01 -0.50 1.69
CA THR A 81 -14.35 -0.50 1.08
C THR A 81 -14.92 0.91 1.07
N CYS A 82 -15.65 1.26 0.02
CA CYS A 82 -16.30 2.56 -0.10
C CYS A 82 -17.49 2.63 0.86
N PRO A 83 -17.55 3.63 1.77
CA PRO A 83 -18.68 3.77 2.70
C PRO A 83 -20.00 4.10 1.98
N GLU A 84 -19.93 4.78 0.83
CA GLU A 84 -21.12 5.25 0.11
C GLU A 84 -21.75 4.17 -0.79
N CYS A 85 -20.95 3.27 -1.38
CA CYS A 85 -21.45 2.31 -2.38
C CYS A 85 -20.98 0.86 -2.19
N GLY A 86 -20.22 0.58 -1.13
CA GLY A 86 -19.74 -0.77 -0.82
C GLY A 86 -18.67 -1.31 -1.78
N TYR A 87 -18.11 -0.50 -2.68
CA TYR A 87 -17.05 -0.93 -3.60
C TYR A 87 -15.76 -1.27 -2.85
N GLU A 88 -15.25 -2.50 -3.00
CA GLU A 88 -13.98 -2.94 -2.41
C GLU A 88 -12.78 -2.45 -3.26
N PHE A 89 -11.85 -1.75 -2.63
CA PHE A 89 -10.64 -1.21 -3.27
C PHE A 89 -9.60 -2.30 -3.45
N ASN A 90 -9.76 -3.10 -4.50
CA ASN A 90 -8.73 -4.04 -4.89
C ASN A 90 -7.59 -3.28 -5.59
N ASN A 91 -6.45 -3.21 -4.92
CA ASN A 91 -5.23 -2.62 -5.46
C ASN A 91 -4.73 -3.50 -6.62
N LYS A 92 -5.28 -3.28 -7.83
CA LYS A 92 -4.92 -3.97 -9.08
C LYS A 92 -3.53 -3.54 -9.58
N GLN A 93 -2.52 -3.74 -8.76
CA GLN A 93 -1.12 -3.93 -9.16
C GLN A 93 -0.65 -5.22 -8.47
N SER A 94 -1.09 -6.36 -9.00
CA SER A 94 -0.77 -7.65 -8.38
C SER A 94 -0.35 -8.64 -9.46
N ASN A 95 0.96 -8.84 -9.61
CA ASN A 95 1.44 -10.22 -9.53
C ASN A 95 1.06 -10.67 -8.12
N SER A 96 0.25 -11.72 -8.01
CA SER A 96 -0.31 -12.16 -6.72
C SER A 96 0.81 -12.29 -5.70
N SER A 97 0.51 -12.04 -4.43
CA SER A 97 1.55 -12.14 -3.38
C SER A 97 2.19 -13.54 -3.34
N ALA A 98 1.46 -14.57 -3.79
CA ALA A 98 1.96 -15.92 -4.00
C ALA A 98 2.97 -15.99 -5.16
N GLN A 99 2.71 -15.34 -6.30
CA GLN A 99 3.66 -15.24 -7.41
C GLN A 99 4.95 -14.55 -7.00
N LYS A 100 4.88 -13.43 -6.27
CA LYS A 100 6.09 -12.73 -5.77
C LYS A 100 6.91 -13.58 -4.80
N LEU A 101 6.26 -14.39 -3.98
CA LEU A 101 6.95 -15.36 -3.13
C LEU A 101 7.61 -16.45 -3.98
N MET A 102 6.90 -16.98 -4.97
CA MET A 102 7.41 -18.00 -5.89
C MET A 102 8.64 -17.52 -6.65
N GLU A 103 8.59 -16.33 -7.27
CA GLU A 103 9.73 -15.70 -7.96
C GLU A 103 10.97 -15.61 -7.04
N LYS A 104 10.77 -15.24 -5.76
CA LYS A 104 11.85 -15.13 -4.78
C LYS A 104 12.40 -16.49 -4.33
N LEU A 105 11.58 -17.54 -4.33
CA LEU A 105 12.02 -18.90 -4.05
C LEU A 105 12.78 -19.50 -5.25
N GLU A 106 12.33 -19.21 -6.46
CA GLU A 106 12.98 -19.64 -7.70
C GLU A 106 14.34 -18.97 -7.90
N SER A 107 14.49 -17.69 -7.58
CA SER A 107 15.80 -17.03 -7.67
C SER A 107 16.86 -17.72 -6.78
N LEU A 108 16.44 -18.26 -5.63
CA LEU A 108 17.32 -19.04 -4.75
C LEU A 108 17.65 -20.44 -5.29
N ASN A 109 16.83 -21.00 -6.19
CA ASN A 109 17.14 -22.26 -6.89
C ASN A 109 18.20 -22.09 -7.98
N VAL A 110 18.29 -20.91 -8.59
CA VAL A 110 19.25 -20.65 -9.67
C VAL A 110 20.67 -20.52 -9.10
N GLU A 111 20.82 -19.91 -7.92
CA GLU A 111 22.12 -19.75 -7.25
C GLU A 111 22.72 -21.08 -6.75
N THR A 112 21.89 -22.11 -6.55
CA THR A 112 22.34 -23.44 -6.12
C THR A 112 22.77 -24.36 -7.25
N ASN A 113 22.61 -23.98 -8.53
CA ASN A 113 23.05 -24.80 -9.67
C ASN A 113 24.54 -24.63 -10.04
N SER A 114 25.35 -24.01 -9.19
CA SER A 114 26.81 -24.02 -9.37
C SER A 114 27.39 -25.40 -9.03
N VAL A 115 28.46 -25.80 -9.73
CA VAL A 115 29.18 -27.09 -9.57
C VAL A 115 29.57 -27.40 -8.11
N LYS A 116 29.62 -26.37 -7.26
CA LYS A 116 29.93 -26.44 -5.82
C LYS A 116 28.81 -27.02 -4.95
N SER A 117 27.55 -26.93 -5.40
CA SER A 117 26.36 -27.39 -4.64
C SER A 117 26.11 -28.89 -4.76
N LEU A 118 26.51 -29.51 -5.88
CA LEU A 118 26.36 -30.95 -6.12
C LEU A 118 27.19 -31.85 -5.19
N MET A 119 28.22 -31.31 -4.52
CA MET A 119 29.13 -32.10 -3.67
C MET A 119 28.91 -31.95 -2.16
N LEU A 120 28.25 -30.89 -1.70
CA LEU A 120 27.98 -30.62 -0.28
C LEU A 120 26.48 -30.41 -0.16
N GLY A 121 25.75 -31.44 0.26
CA GLY A 121 24.29 -31.46 0.32
C GLY A 121 23.66 -30.13 0.75
N ASP A 122 22.60 -29.75 0.05
CA ASP A 122 22.02 -28.40 -0.08
C ASP A 122 21.24 -27.91 1.17
N VAL A 123 21.76 -28.17 2.38
CA VAL A 123 21.14 -27.79 3.66
C VAL A 123 21.00 -26.26 3.77
N ARG A 124 21.98 -25.51 3.25
CA ARG A 124 21.94 -24.03 3.26
C ARG A 124 20.84 -23.45 2.38
N ALA A 125 20.49 -24.09 1.26
CA ALA A 125 19.42 -23.60 0.40
C ALA A 125 18.04 -23.83 0.99
N ALA A 126 17.81 -25.01 1.60
CA ALA A 126 16.57 -25.29 2.32
C ALA A 126 16.36 -24.27 3.46
N GLU A 127 17.43 -23.93 4.18
CA GLU A 127 17.38 -22.93 5.25
C GLU A 127 17.07 -21.52 4.74
N ASN A 128 17.74 -21.07 3.68
CA ASN A 128 17.47 -19.76 3.08
C ASN A 128 16.03 -19.65 2.57
N LYS A 129 15.51 -20.68 1.90
CA LYS A 129 14.13 -20.75 1.44
C LYS A 129 13.14 -20.74 2.60
N ALA A 130 13.40 -21.52 3.66
CA ALA A 130 12.58 -21.53 4.86
C ALA A 130 12.49 -20.14 5.50
N GLN A 131 13.61 -19.42 5.60
CA GLN A 131 13.64 -18.04 6.09
C GLN A 131 12.81 -17.10 5.21
N VAL A 132 12.95 -17.20 3.88
CA VAL A 132 12.14 -16.40 2.94
C VAL A 132 10.65 -16.64 3.15
N ILE A 133 10.21 -17.90 3.24
CA ILE A 133 8.79 -18.26 3.47
C ILE A 133 8.27 -17.63 4.77
N GLN A 134 9.03 -17.74 5.86
CA GLN A 134 8.62 -17.25 7.16
C GLN A 134 8.53 -15.73 7.21
N MET A 135 9.51 -15.02 6.62
CA MET A 135 9.61 -13.56 6.65
C MET A 135 8.78 -12.86 5.60
N PHE A 136 8.28 -13.55 4.58
CA PHE A 136 7.51 -12.93 3.49
C PHE A 136 6.25 -12.23 4.04
N PRO A 137 5.90 -11.00 3.63
CA PRO A 137 4.73 -10.32 4.18
C PRO A 137 3.41 -11.03 3.83
N ILE A 138 2.47 -11.05 4.77
CA ILE A 138 1.15 -11.65 4.53
C ILE A 138 0.27 -10.68 3.76
N PRO A 139 -0.44 -11.12 2.70
CA PRO A 139 -1.31 -10.26 1.91
C PRO A 139 -2.40 -9.59 2.74
N ASN A 140 -2.91 -8.45 2.27
CA ASN A 140 -3.91 -7.64 2.98
C ASN A 140 -5.31 -7.67 2.32
N THR A 141 -5.42 -8.13 1.09
CA THR A 141 -6.71 -8.28 0.38
C THR A 141 -7.29 -9.66 0.69
N LYS A 142 -8.62 -9.81 0.60
CA LYS A 142 -9.29 -11.09 0.86
C LYS A 142 -8.91 -12.13 -0.19
N GLU A 143 -8.89 -11.71 -1.45
CA GLU A 143 -8.59 -12.56 -2.61
C GLU A 143 -7.14 -13.06 -2.56
N ASP A 144 -6.16 -12.17 -2.35
CA ASP A 144 -4.76 -12.60 -2.25
C ASP A 144 -4.55 -13.49 -1.01
N LEU A 145 -5.30 -13.27 0.08
CA LEU A 145 -5.23 -14.13 1.27
C LEU A 145 -5.74 -15.55 0.98
N ILE A 146 -6.84 -15.69 0.24
CA ILE A 146 -7.41 -16.99 -0.13
C ILE A 146 -6.46 -17.72 -1.10
N GLU A 147 -5.90 -17.01 -2.08
CA GLU A 147 -4.91 -17.59 -3.00
C GLU A 147 -3.66 -18.03 -2.25
N PHE A 148 -3.13 -17.17 -1.37
CA PHE A 148 -1.93 -17.45 -0.59
C PHE A 148 -2.14 -18.58 0.43
N ALA A 149 -3.34 -18.70 0.99
CA ALA A 149 -3.76 -19.83 1.82
C ALA A 149 -3.76 -21.15 1.04
N THR A 150 -4.38 -21.15 -0.13
CA THR A 150 -4.40 -22.33 -1.03
C THR A 150 -2.99 -22.73 -1.45
N PHE A 151 -2.14 -21.74 -1.74
CA PHE A 151 -0.74 -21.95 -2.06
C PHE A 151 0.04 -22.58 -0.89
N CYS A 152 -0.18 -22.12 0.33
CA CYS A 152 0.40 -22.72 1.53
C CYS A 152 -0.04 -24.18 1.70
N LEU A 153 -1.34 -24.48 1.52
CA LEU A 153 -1.86 -25.85 1.62
C LEU A 153 -1.22 -26.80 0.59
N GLY A 154 -1.11 -26.34 -0.66
CA GLY A 154 -0.46 -27.11 -1.74
C GLY A 154 0.98 -27.46 -1.38
N ASN A 155 1.74 -26.50 -0.86
CA ASN A 155 3.14 -26.73 -0.46
C ASN A 155 3.26 -27.59 0.80
N ILE A 156 2.38 -27.48 1.79
CA ILE A 156 2.40 -28.37 2.97
C ILE A 156 2.18 -29.83 2.56
N LYS A 157 1.30 -30.08 1.58
CA LYS A 157 0.95 -31.43 1.12
C LYS A 157 1.95 -31.99 0.09
N GLY A 158 2.53 -31.13 -0.75
CA GLY A 158 3.38 -31.53 -1.88
C GLY A 158 4.89 -31.45 -1.66
N GLU A 159 5.36 -30.70 -0.66
CA GLU A 159 6.79 -30.54 -0.39
C GLU A 159 7.37 -31.76 0.35
N ARG A 160 8.56 -32.19 -0.08
CA ARG A 160 9.27 -33.34 0.50
C ARG A 160 10.30 -32.93 1.54
N ASP A 161 10.86 -31.72 1.41
CA ASP A 161 11.81 -31.20 2.37
C ASP A 161 11.08 -30.83 3.70
N LEU A 162 11.42 -31.54 4.78
CA LEU A 162 10.78 -31.35 6.08
C LEU A 162 10.97 -29.95 6.67
N GLN A 163 12.09 -29.29 6.38
CA GLN A 163 12.38 -27.94 6.84
C GLN A 163 11.50 -26.93 6.11
N LEU A 164 11.31 -27.11 4.80
CA LEU A 164 10.37 -26.30 4.01
C LEU A 164 8.92 -26.55 4.42
N VAL A 165 8.52 -27.80 4.64
CA VAL A 165 7.19 -28.14 5.17
C VAL A 165 6.96 -27.41 6.51
N SER A 166 7.94 -27.44 7.41
CA SER A 166 7.86 -26.72 8.69
C SER A 166 7.68 -25.20 8.51
N ALA A 167 8.44 -24.60 7.58
CA ALA A 167 8.30 -23.19 7.25
C ALA A 167 6.89 -22.86 6.71
N TRP A 168 6.36 -23.67 5.79
CA TRP A 168 5.02 -23.53 5.26
C TRP A 168 3.94 -23.69 6.33
N LYS A 169 4.09 -24.63 7.27
CA LYS A 169 3.18 -24.76 8.42
C LYS A 169 3.20 -23.52 9.31
N GLY A 170 4.39 -22.98 9.58
CA GLY A 170 4.54 -21.71 10.30
C GLY A 170 3.82 -20.58 9.58
N LYS A 171 3.96 -20.51 8.25
CA LYS A 171 3.31 -19.49 7.43
C LYS A 171 1.78 -19.63 7.41
N ALA A 172 1.28 -20.84 7.23
CA ALA A 172 -0.15 -21.17 7.24
C ALA A 172 -0.85 -20.69 8.51
N LYS A 173 -0.22 -20.83 9.69
CA LYS A 173 -0.77 -20.31 10.96
C LYS A 173 -0.91 -18.80 10.97
N GLN A 174 0.05 -18.07 10.39
CA GLN A 174 -0.07 -16.61 10.33
C GLN A 174 -1.20 -16.18 9.39
N VAL A 175 -1.35 -16.90 8.27
CA VAL A 175 -2.42 -16.67 7.29
C VAL A 175 -3.79 -16.97 7.90
N SER A 176 -3.96 -18.09 8.61
CA SER A 176 -5.23 -18.47 9.24
C SER A 176 -5.71 -17.44 10.26
N VAL A 177 -4.81 -16.91 11.10
CA VAL A 177 -5.12 -15.81 12.04
C VAL A 177 -5.64 -14.58 11.30
N LYS A 178 -5.00 -14.19 10.20
CA LYS A 178 -5.38 -12.99 9.45
C LYS A 178 -6.70 -13.16 8.71
N ILE A 179 -6.94 -14.35 8.15
CA ILE A 179 -8.24 -14.73 7.57
C ILE A 179 -9.34 -14.56 8.61
N ARG A 180 -9.17 -15.15 9.80
CA ARG A 180 -10.15 -15.03 10.89
C ARG A 180 -10.40 -13.59 11.30
N TYR A 181 -9.38 -12.73 11.26
CA TYR A 181 -9.53 -11.32 11.60
C TYR A 181 -10.28 -10.51 10.53
N LEU A 182 -9.94 -10.68 9.25
CA LEU A 182 -10.49 -9.87 8.16
C LEU A 182 -11.82 -10.39 7.61
N MET A 183 -12.11 -11.69 7.77
CA MET A 183 -13.25 -12.38 7.14
C MET A 183 -14.12 -13.10 8.18
N LYS A 184 -14.37 -12.45 9.33
CA LYS A 184 -15.09 -13.01 10.51
C LYS A 184 -16.44 -13.67 10.20
N ASN A 185 -17.14 -13.17 9.18
CA ASN A 185 -18.51 -13.59 8.84
C ASN A 185 -18.57 -14.47 7.58
N ASP A 186 -17.43 -14.82 6.99
CA ASP A 186 -17.34 -15.63 5.79
C ASP A 186 -17.09 -17.10 6.19
N LEU A 187 -18.10 -17.95 6.01
CA LEU A 187 -18.04 -19.36 6.41
C LEU A 187 -17.00 -20.15 5.61
N ASP A 188 -16.83 -19.84 4.33
CA ASP A 188 -15.87 -20.54 3.46
C ASP A 188 -14.43 -20.14 3.83
N ALA A 189 -14.22 -18.85 4.12
CA ALA A 189 -12.93 -18.38 4.62
C ALA A 189 -12.57 -19.00 5.98
N MET A 190 -13.55 -19.19 6.87
CA MET A 190 -13.35 -19.88 8.16
C MET A 190 -12.98 -21.35 7.96
N ALA A 191 -13.69 -22.05 7.07
CA ALA A 191 -13.38 -23.44 6.74
C ALA A 191 -11.95 -23.58 6.19
N LEU A 192 -11.51 -22.64 5.35
CA LEU A 192 -10.15 -22.60 4.83
C LEU A 192 -9.11 -22.35 5.93
N ALA A 193 -9.38 -21.43 6.87
CA ALA A 193 -8.51 -21.20 8.03
C ALA A 193 -8.38 -22.45 8.92
N ASP A 194 -9.47 -23.19 9.10
CA ASP A 194 -9.46 -24.44 9.85
C ASP A 194 -8.68 -25.56 9.12
N GLU A 195 -8.77 -25.64 7.79
CA GLU A 195 -7.94 -26.57 7.00
C GLU A 195 -6.45 -26.23 7.10
N LEU A 196 -6.09 -24.95 7.05
CA LEU A 196 -4.73 -24.48 7.27
C LEU A 196 -4.21 -24.91 8.64
N ASP A 197 -4.98 -24.69 9.70
CA ASP A 197 -4.58 -25.08 11.06
C ASP A 197 -4.40 -26.59 11.17
N LYS A 198 -5.36 -27.38 10.67
CA LYS A 198 -5.27 -28.87 10.65
C LYS A 198 -4.07 -29.40 9.87
N SER A 199 -3.68 -28.72 8.80
CA SER A 199 -2.51 -29.06 7.98
C SER A 199 -1.21 -28.61 8.65
N ALA A 200 -1.27 -27.52 9.42
CA ALA A 200 -0.16 -26.97 10.18
C ALA A 200 0.10 -27.67 11.53
N GLU A 201 -0.84 -28.50 12.00
CA GLU A 201 -0.62 -29.36 13.16
C GLU A 201 0.53 -30.35 12.92
N SER A 202 1.32 -30.57 13.99
CA SER A 202 2.35 -31.62 13.97
C SER A 202 1.72 -32.96 14.31
N PHE A 203 2.29 -34.04 13.79
CA PHE A 203 1.92 -35.41 14.14
C PHE A 203 1.89 -35.62 15.67
N TRP A 204 2.87 -35.07 16.40
CA TRP A 204 2.94 -35.15 17.87
C TRP A 204 1.86 -34.35 18.60
N THR A 205 1.34 -33.29 17.99
CA THR A 205 0.24 -32.49 18.58
C THR A 205 -1.08 -33.25 18.48
N LYS A 206 -1.34 -33.88 17.33
CA LYS A 206 -2.48 -34.80 17.13
C LYS A 206 -2.39 -36.02 18.03
N LEU A 207 -1.19 -36.60 18.15
CA LEU A 207 -0.97 -37.74 19.06
C LEU A 207 -1.25 -37.35 20.51
N LYS A 208 -0.72 -36.21 20.99
CA LYS A 208 -1.00 -35.73 22.34
C LYS A 208 -2.46 -35.40 22.60
N SER A 209 -3.22 -34.88 21.64
CA SER A 209 -4.66 -34.66 21.82
C SER A 209 -5.46 -35.97 21.82
N PHE A 210 -4.98 -36.97 21.07
CA PHE A 210 -5.60 -38.30 20.98
C PHE A 210 -5.36 -39.14 22.26
N PHE A 211 -4.17 -39.05 22.86
CA PHE A 211 -3.83 -39.69 24.14
C PHE A 211 -4.31 -38.93 25.39
N LYS A 212 -4.98 -37.78 25.22
CA LYS A 212 -5.56 -36.97 26.31
C LYS A 212 -7.09 -37.06 26.36
N LYS A 213 -7.69 -37.91 25.52
CA LYS A 213 -9.07 -38.42 25.64
C LYS A 213 -9.03 -39.81 26.26
#